data_AF-A0A7L6A7C1-F1
#
_entry.id   AF-A0A7L6A7C1-F1
#
_cell.length_a   1.000
_cell.length_b   1.000
_cell.length_c   1.000
_cell.angle_alpha   90.00
_cell.angle_beta   90.00
_cell.angle_gamma   90.00
#
_symmetry.space_group_name_H-M   'P 1'
#
loop_
_entity.id
_entity.type
_entity.pdbx_description
1 polymer ?
#
loop_
_entity_poly.entity_id
_entity_poly.type
_entity_poly.pdbx_seq_one_letter_code
_entity_poly.pdbx_strand_id
1 'polypeptide(L)'
;MWQDYKPNTTWFSDLIKPEAGNARIEERAFSVASYGTQLGLITKVLLELAEHGEKQSAKELQSSKSLKDLRQLQADIDSIKKDEYESAAARLVAEVDAVRERGGTEYEELAKRLLPLLSGKGA
;
A
#
# COMPACT_ATOMS: atom_id res chain seq x y z
N MET A 1 -32.36 7.09 -17.49
CA MET A 1 -30.96 7.58 -17.54
C MET A 1 -30.43 7.50 -16.12
N TRP A 2 -29.62 6.50 -15.80
CA TRP A 2 -29.07 6.35 -14.45
C TRP A 2 -27.83 7.23 -14.35
N GLN A 3 -27.85 8.23 -13.47
CA GLN A 3 -26.64 9.00 -13.16
C GLN A 3 -25.67 8.09 -12.41
N ASP A 4 -24.41 8.10 -12.83
CA ASP A 4 -23.33 7.44 -12.13
C ASP A 4 -23.11 8.19 -10.80
N TYR A 5 -23.67 7.65 -9.72
CA TYR A 5 -23.68 8.26 -8.38
C TYR A 5 -22.46 7.86 -7.55
N LYS A 6 -21.56 7.04 -8.12
CA LYS A 6 -20.32 6.69 -7.46
C LYS A 6 -19.40 7.91 -7.51
N PRO A 7 -18.95 8.45 -6.37
CA PRO A 7 -18.00 9.56 -6.40
C PRO A 7 -16.78 9.12 -7.18
N ASN A 8 -16.41 9.90 -8.20
CA ASN A 8 -15.10 9.76 -8.84
C ASN A 8 -14.07 9.99 -7.74
N THR A 9 -13.26 8.98 -7.41
CA THR A 9 -12.18 9.06 -6.41
C THR A 9 -10.79 9.15 -7.07
N THR A 10 -10.71 9.10 -8.40
CA THR A 10 -9.44 9.16 -9.15
C THR A 10 -8.76 10.51 -9.01
N TRP A 11 -9.51 11.60 -8.78
CA TRP A 11 -8.93 12.91 -8.50
C TRP A 11 -8.00 12.93 -7.27
N PHE A 12 -8.20 12.01 -6.32
CA PHE A 12 -7.36 11.95 -5.12
C PHE A 12 -6.03 11.24 -5.39
N SER A 13 -6.04 10.12 -6.14
CA SER A 13 -4.84 9.39 -6.53
C SER A 13 -3.93 10.21 -7.44
N ASP A 14 -4.51 11.03 -8.32
CA ASP A 14 -3.78 11.88 -9.26
C ASP A 14 -3.05 13.05 -8.57
N LEU A 15 -3.41 13.37 -7.32
CA LEU A 15 -2.78 14.42 -6.51
C LEU A 15 -1.66 13.90 -5.60
N ILE A 16 -1.53 12.58 -5.43
CA ILE A 16 -0.43 11.98 -4.68
C ILE A 16 0.82 12.05 -5.56
N LYS A 17 1.71 12.99 -5.24
CA LYS A 17 3.01 13.05 -5.90
C LYS A 17 3.73 11.69 -5.71
N PRO A 18 4.51 11.21 -6.70
CA PRO A 18 5.27 9.96 -6.57
C PRO A 18 6.17 9.92 -5.33
N GLU A 19 6.61 11.09 -4.85
CA GLU A 19 7.42 11.22 -3.64
C GLU A 19 6.64 11.02 -2.33
N ALA A 20 5.30 11.10 -2.37
CA ALA A 20 4.43 11.00 -1.21
C ALA A 20 3.93 9.56 -0.93
N GLY A 21 4.06 8.65 -1.90
CA GLY A 21 3.65 7.26 -1.76
C GLY A 21 3.47 6.55 -3.10
N ASN A 22 3.13 5.25 -3.06
CA ASN A 22 2.79 4.49 -4.27
C ASN A 22 1.29 4.63 -4.54
N ALA A 23 0.92 5.35 -5.61
CA ALA A 23 -0.48 5.65 -5.94
C ALA A 23 -1.39 4.42 -6.02
N ARG A 24 -0.90 3.27 -6.53
CA ARG A 24 -1.71 2.03 -6.61
C ARG A 24 -1.95 1.42 -5.23
N ILE A 25 -0.95 1.49 -4.35
CA ILE A 25 -1.10 1.04 -2.96
C ILE A 25 -2.09 1.96 -2.25
N GLU A 26 -1.95 3.27 -2.39
CA GLU A 26 -2.83 4.25 -1.75
C GLU A 26 -4.27 4.13 -2.22
N GLU A 27 -4.51 3.95 -3.53
CA GLU A 27 -5.84 3.72 -4.10
C GLU A 27 -6.49 2.46 -3.52
N ARG A 28 -5.75 1.35 -3.48
CA ARG A 28 -6.25 0.08 -2.92
C ARG A 28 -6.48 0.20 -1.41
N ALA A 29 -5.58 0.84 -0.67
CA ALA A 29 -5.74 1.06 0.78
C ALA A 29 -6.96 1.95 1.07
N PHE A 30 -7.17 3.01 0.29
CA PHE A 30 -8.33 3.89 0.40
C PHE A 30 -9.66 3.15 0.16
N SER A 31 -9.67 2.17 -0.75
CA SER A 31 -10.86 1.35 -1.02
C SER A 31 -11.27 0.47 0.17
N VAL A 32 -10.32 0.08 1.03
CA VAL A 32 -10.58 -0.69 2.26
C VAL A 32 -10.95 0.22 3.43
N ALA A 33 -10.23 1.34 3.60
CA ALA A 33 -10.60 2.36 4.55
C ALA A 33 -10.17 3.76 4.08
N SER A 34 -11.14 4.65 3.93
CA SER A 34 -10.88 6.07 3.68
C SER A 34 -10.10 6.69 4.85
N TYR A 35 -9.32 7.74 4.61
CA TYR A 35 -8.56 8.41 5.69
C TYR A 35 -9.44 8.90 6.85
N GLY A 36 -10.68 9.31 6.57
CA GLY A 36 -11.65 9.65 7.62
C GLY A 36 -11.99 8.45 8.52
N THR A 37 -12.09 7.25 7.94
CA THR A 37 -12.28 6.00 8.69
C THR A 37 -11.04 5.66 9.51
N GLN A 38 -9.85 5.78 8.91
CA GLN A 38 -8.57 5.53 9.59
C GLN A 38 -8.40 6.47 10.80
N LEU A 39 -8.58 7.78 10.60
CA LEU A 39 -8.53 8.78 11.66
C LEU A 39 -9.58 8.52 12.73
N GLY A 40 -10.81 8.20 12.34
CA GLY A 40 -11.88 7.87 13.28
C GLY A 40 -11.54 6.67 14.19
N LEU A 41 -10.92 5.62 13.64
CA LEU A 41 -10.46 4.47 14.44
C LEU A 41 -9.34 4.85 15.40
N ILE A 42 -8.36 5.63 14.93
CA ILE A 42 -7.27 6.14 15.79
C ILE A 42 -7.86 6.97 16.94
N THR A 43 -8.78 7.89 16.65
CA THR A 43 -9.43 8.71 17.67
C THR A 43 -10.17 7.86 18.70
N LYS A 44 -10.92 6.83 18.27
CA LYS A 44 -11.61 5.92 19.21
C LYS A 44 -10.65 5.21 20.15
N VAL A 45 -9.54 4.68 19.62
CA VAL A 45 -8.50 4.02 20.44
C VAL A 45 -7.89 4.99 21.45
N LEU A 46 -7.62 6.24 21.03
CA LEU A 46 -7.07 7.27 21.92
C LEU A 46 -8.06 7.69 23.01
N LEU A 47 -9.35 7.81 22.67
CA LEU A 47 -10.40 8.13 23.64
C LEU A 47 -10.58 6.99 24.65
N GLU A 48 -10.64 5.74 24.21
CA GLU A 48 -10.69 4.59 25.12
C GLU A 48 -9.47 4.56 26.04
N LEU A 49 -8.27 4.82 25.52
CA LEU A 49 -7.06 4.90 26.34
C LEU A 49 -7.15 6.01 27.40
N ALA A 50 -7.71 7.18 27.05
CA ALA A 50 -7.87 8.31 27.95
C ALA A 50 -8.98 8.07 29.00
N GLU A 51 -10.11 7.47 28.61
CA GLU A 51 -11.24 7.14 29.50
C GLU A 51 -10.86 6.07 30.53
N HIS A 52 -9.94 5.16 30.16
CA HIS A 52 -9.46 4.09 31.03
C HIS A 52 -8.23 4.46 31.88
N GLY A 53 -7.97 5.77 32.06
CA GLY A 53 -6.83 6.34 32.77
C GLY A 53 -6.32 5.56 33.98
N GLU A 54 -4.99 5.33 33.98
CA GLU A 54 -4.10 4.78 35.02
C GLU A 54 -4.41 3.40 35.63
N LYS A 55 -5.63 2.86 35.51
CA LYS A 55 -6.05 1.66 36.26
C LYS A 55 -6.17 0.38 35.46
N GLN A 56 -6.08 0.42 34.14
CA GLN A 56 -6.13 -0.79 33.32
C GLN A 56 -4.75 -1.28 32.91
N SER A 57 -4.54 -2.58 33.10
CA SER A 57 -3.36 -3.27 32.58
C SER A 57 -3.39 -3.24 31.06
N ALA A 58 -2.21 -3.23 30.41
CA ALA A 58 -2.10 -3.32 28.95
C ALA A 58 -2.91 -4.49 28.35
N LYS A 59 -3.24 -5.52 29.16
CA LYS A 59 -4.03 -6.69 28.81
C LYS A 59 -5.51 -6.38 28.55
N GLU A 60 -6.09 -5.39 29.22
CA GLU A 60 -7.49 -4.99 29.02
C GLU A 60 -7.65 -4.18 27.72
N LEU A 61 -6.67 -3.34 27.40
CA LEU A 61 -6.64 -2.61 26.14
C LEU A 61 -6.55 -3.56 24.93
N GLN A 62 -5.85 -4.69 25.03
CA GLN A 62 -5.83 -5.73 23.98
C GLN A 62 -7.21 -6.34 23.68
N SER A 63 -8.14 -6.23 24.63
CA SER A 63 -9.50 -6.75 24.46
C SER A 63 -10.43 -5.72 23.78
N SER A 64 -10.03 -4.44 23.69
CA SER A 64 -10.78 -3.38 23.02
C SER A 64 -11.14 -3.76 21.59
N LYS A 65 -12.38 -3.48 21.22
CA LYS A 65 -12.85 -3.62 19.85
C LYS A 65 -12.16 -2.62 18.92
N SER A 66 -12.05 -1.35 19.31
CA SER A 66 -11.43 -0.31 18.48
C SER A 66 -9.97 -0.62 18.19
N LEU A 67 -9.23 -1.17 19.15
CA LEU A 67 -7.84 -1.59 18.94
C LEU A 67 -7.75 -2.80 18.02
N LYS A 68 -8.67 -3.77 18.13
CA LYS A 68 -8.74 -4.92 17.21
C LYS A 68 -9.06 -4.48 15.78
N ASP A 69 -10.04 -3.60 15.62
CA ASP A 69 -10.44 -3.05 14.32
C ASP A 69 -9.26 -2.29 13.67
N LEU A 70 -8.53 -1.49 14.45
CA LEU A 70 -7.34 -0.77 13.97
C LEU A 70 -6.20 -1.73 13.57
N ARG A 71 -5.97 -2.81 14.33
CA ARG A 71 -4.97 -3.84 13.99
C ARG A 71 -5.34 -4.62 12.73
N GLN A 72 -6.61 -4.96 12.59
CA GLN A 72 -7.09 -5.64 11.38
C GLN A 72 -6.88 -4.76 10.16
N LEU A 73 -7.27 -3.49 10.25
CA LEU A 73 -7.05 -2.53 9.18
C LEU A 73 -5.57 -2.38 8.82
N GLN A 74 -4.68 -2.34 9.82
CA GLN A 74 -3.24 -2.33 9.58
C GLN A 74 -2.80 -3.57 8.80
N ALA A 75 -3.24 -4.76 9.21
CA ALA A 75 -2.90 -6.02 8.54
C ALA A 75 -3.42 -6.04 7.09
N ASP A 76 -4.62 -5.54 6.84
CA ASP A 76 -5.21 -5.45 5.50
C ASP A 76 -4.37 -4.53 4.59
N ILE A 77 -3.97 -3.36 5.10
CA ILE A 77 -3.09 -2.43 4.37
C ILE A 77 -1.72 -3.05 4.08
N ASP A 78 -1.14 -3.78 5.03
CA ASP A 78 0.14 -4.43 4.84
C ASP A 78 0.06 -5.58 3.82
N SER A 79 -1.06 -6.31 3.78
CA SER A 79 -1.34 -7.29 2.73
C SER A 79 -1.40 -6.62 1.35
N ILE A 80 -2.11 -5.49 1.23
CA ILE A 80 -2.21 -4.73 -0.03
C ILE A 80 -0.83 -4.30 -0.52
N LYS A 81 0.01 -3.79 0.38
CA LYS A 81 1.39 -3.39 0.05
C LYS A 81 2.18 -4.57 -0.50
N LYS A 82 2.16 -5.70 0.22
CA LYS A 82 2.87 -6.90 -0.18
C LYS A 82 2.42 -7.38 -1.57
N ASP A 83 1.11 -7.50 -1.77
CA ASP A 83 0.53 -7.95 -3.05
C ASP A 83 0.92 -7.03 -4.21
N GLU A 84 0.93 -5.70 -4.01
CA GLU A 84 1.31 -4.77 -5.07
C GLU A 84 2.81 -4.85 -5.39
N TYR A 85 3.67 -5.01 -4.39
CA TYR A 85 5.09 -5.21 -4.64
C TYR A 85 5.37 -6.52 -5.37
N GLU A 86 4.73 -7.62 -4.97
CA GLU A 86 4.84 -8.91 -5.67
C GLU A 86 4.33 -8.81 -7.11
N SER A 87 3.18 -8.16 -7.31
CA SER A 87 2.60 -7.93 -8.64
C SER A 87 3.49 -7.03 -9.51
N ALA A 88 4.08 -5.98 -8.94
CA ALA A 88 5.00 -5.10 -9.66
C ALA A 88 6.27 -5.84 -10.08
N ALA A 89 6.85 -6.67 -9.19
CA ALA A 89 8.00 -7.51 -9.50
C ALA A 89 7.66 -8.51 -10.62
N ALA A 90 6.51 -9.16 -10.56
CA ALA A 90 6.08 -10.10 -11.59
C ALA A 90 5.88 -9.42 -12.96
N ARG A 91 5.30 -8.22 -13.00
CA ARG A 91 5.17 -7.42 -14.24
C ARG A 91 6.54 -7.05 -14.81
N LEU A 92 7.48 -6.59 -13.97
CA LEU A 92 8.85 -6.27 -14.39
C LEU A 92 9.56 -7.49 -14.99
N VAL A 93 9.44 -8.66 -14.35
CA VAL A 93 10.02 -9.91 -14.89
C VAL A 93 9.43 -10.24 -16.26
N ALA A 94 8.10 -10.17 -16.40
CA ALA A 94 7.43 -10.43 -17.67
C ALA A 94 7.83 -9.45 -18.78
N GLU A 95 8.01 -8.16 -18.44
CA GLU A 95 8.49 -7.14 -19.38
C GLU A 95 9.93 -7.41 -19.83
N VAL A 96 10.82 -7.79 -18.90
CA VAL A 96 12.20 -8.17 -19.19
C VAL A 96 12.25 -9.41 -20.08
N ASP A 97 11.45 -10.43 -19.77
CA ASP A 97 11.35 -11.64 -20.60
C ASP A 97 10.86 -11.29 -22.00
N ALA A 98 9.82 -10.45 -22.13
CA ALA A 98 9.32 -10.04 -23.44
C ALA A 98 10.37 -9.31 -24.29
N VAL A 99 11.22 -8.47 -23.68
CA VAL A 99 12.37 -7.84 -24.37
C VAL A 99 13.40 -8.88 -24.77
N ARG A 100 13.71 -9.84 -23.88
CA ARG A 100 14.64 -10.94 -24.19
C ARG A 100 14.19 -11.75 -25.40
N GLU A 101 12.91 -12.13 -25.45
CA GLU A 101 12.37 -12.92 -26.56
C GLU A 101 12.40 -12.16 -27.90
N ARG A 102 12.27 -10.83 -27.90
CA ARG A 102 12.45 -10.00 -29.10
C ARG A 102 13.91 -9.89 -29.54
N GLY A 103 14.84 -9.98 -28.59
CA GLY A 103 16.28 -9.95 -28.82
C GLY A 103 16.78 -8.63 -29.42
N GLY A 104 17.97 -8.68 -30.02
CA GLY A 104 18.58 -7.54 -30.70
C GLY A 104 19.11 -6.45 -29.76
N THR A 105 19.33 -5.26 -30.33
CA THR A 105 20.00 -4.14 -29.65
C THR A 105 19.26 -3.67 -28.39
N GLU A 106 17.93 -3.74 -28.37
CA GLU A 106 17.13 -3.38 -27.19
C GLU A 106 17.42 -4.30 -26.00
N TYR A 107 17.55 -5.61 -26.24
CA TYR A 107 17.90 -6.57 -25.20
C TYR A 107 19.34 -6.39 -24.71
N GLU A 108 20.29 -6.13 -25.62
CA GLU A 108 21.68 -5.87 -25.27
C GLU A 108 21.83 -4.62 -24.38
N GLU A 109 21.13 -3.54 -24.72
CA GLU A 109 21.14 -2.31 -23.93
C GLU A 109 20.47 -2.50 -22.56
N LEU A 110 19.37 -3.25 -22.51
CA LEU A 110 18.71 -3.59 -21.25
C LEU A 110 19.63 -4.44 -20.35
N ALA A 111 20.30 -5.45 -20.90
CA ALA A 111 21.23 -6.29 -20.16
C ALA A 111 22.42 -5.49 -19.59
N LYS A 112 23.00 -4.57 -20.37
CA LYS A 112 24.07 -3.67 -19.89
C LYS A 112 23.64 -2.83 -18.69
N ARG A 113 22.38 -2.42 -18.61
CA ARG A 113 21.84 -1.61 -17.50
C ARG A 113 21.45 -2.46 -16.29
N LEU A 114 20.86 -3.63 -16.50
CA LEU A 114 20.33 -4.45 -15.40
C LEU A 114 21.40 -5.33 -14.73
N LEU A 115 22.36 -5.88 -15.49
CA LEU A 115 23.38 -6.77 -14.93
C LEU A 115 24.19 -6.13 -13.78
N PRO A 116 24.63 -4.87 -13.84
CA PRO A 116 25.33 -4.22 -12.73
C PRO A 116 24.48 -4.10 -11.46
N LEU A 117 23.18 -3.83 -11.62
CA LEU A 117 22.23 -3.68 -10.50
C LEU A 117 21.99 -5.01 -9.79
N LEU A 118 21.97 -6.11 -10.55
CA LEU A 118 21.77 -7.46 -10.01
C LEU A 118 23.05 -8.08 -9.44
N SER A 119 24.22 -7.62 -9.88
CA SER A 119 25.52 -8.14 -9.46
C SER A 119 26.07 -7.48 -8.18
N GLY A 120 25.32 -6.56 -7.57
CA GLY A 120 25.73 -5.83 -6.36
C GLY A 120 26.92 -4.89 -6.56
N LYS A 121 27.31 -4.56 -7.80
CA LYS A 121 28.41 -3.63 -8.12
C LYS A 121 27.95 -2.16 -8.27
N GLY A 122 26.71 -1.88 -7.89
CA GLY A 122 26.12 -0.54 -7.89
C GLY A 122 25.71 -0.11 -6.48
N ALA A 123 26.69 -0.03 -5.56
CA ALA A 123 26.66 0.75 -4.34
C ALA A 123 28.10 1.19 -4.02
#